data_AF-A0A136JI48-F1
#
_entry.id   AF-A0A136JI48-F1
#
_cell.length_a   1.000
_cell.length_b   1.000
_cell.length_c   1.000
_cell.angle_alpha   90.00
_cell.angle_beta   90.00
_cell.angle_gamma   90.00
#
_symmetry.space_group_name_H-M   'P 1'
#
loop_
_entity.id
_entity.type
_entity.pdbx_description
1 polymer ?
#
loop_
_entity_poly.entity_id
_entity_poly.type
_entity_poly.pdbx_seq_one_letter_code
_entity_poly.pdbx_strand_id
1 'polypeptide(L)'
;MPTTGTSFLDFWFHVFVTPHVISAFPPMGWLSFAIAGLLYARLVLHPSATAARIRSGTFVAALLLALLFVLTRVLRFGNLSEGCLPPPHTRDQGGEGTGRIGNQYLVSPQAFFYLTKYPPDVAFFAYTLAVNLLFLTALDLVPRRFLPATTTTKPTPPTGTGGGSATQRIASRFLTALLSILLTFGNSALFFYMAHQFVVFGAGSLLTSLFGREIPGETNPLHPGEPLRGIQSVWAFWGLWAFVMVVMYPCCRWYARFKGTKGVDSVWRFF
;
A
#
# COMPACT_ATOMS: atom_id res chain seq x y z
N MET A 1 -23.39 -4.39 8.16
CA MET A 1 -24.25 -5.04 7.14
C MET A 1 -24.17 -4.21 5.88
N PRO A 2 -24.05 -4.82 4.68
CA PRO A 2 -24.21 -4.09 3.43
C PRO A 2 -25.62 -3.49 3.42
N THR A 3 -25.70 -2.17 3.37
CA THR A 3 -26.97 -1.50 3.10
C THR A 3 -27.31 -1.79 1.65
N THR A 4 -28.51 -2.30 1.39
CA THR A 4 -29.10 -2.26 0.05
C THR A 4 -29.47 -0.81 -0.25
N GLY A 5 -28.45 0.05 -0.37
CA GLY A 5 -28.61 1.46 -0.62
C GLY A 5 -29.12 1.67 -2.03
N THR A 6 -30.23 2.40 -2.17
CA THR A 6 -30.74 2.85 -3.47
C THR A 6 -30.28 4.27 -3.80
N SER A 7 -29.49 4.90 -2.92
CA SER A 7 -29.10 6.30 -3.06
C SER A 7 -27.69 6.46 -3.63
N PHE A 8 -27.52 7.51 -4.44
CA PHE A 8 -26.20 7.95 -4.92
C PHE A 8 -25.21 8.19 -3.78
N LEU A 9 -25.70 8.66 -2.61
CA LEU A 9 -24.86 8.91 -1.45
C LEU A 9 -24.29 7.62 -0.86
N ASP A 10 -25.06 6.53 -0.84
CA ASP A 10 -24.58 5.23 -0.35
C ASP A 10 -23.39 4.73 -1.16
N PHE A 11 -23.41 4.92 -2.49
CA PHE A 11 -22.30 4.57 -3.36
C PHE A 11 -21.02 5.35 -3.01
N TRP A 12 -21.13 6.63 -2.65
CA TRP A 12 -19.99 7.50 -2.33
C TRP A 12 -19.40 7.23 -0.95
N PHE A 13 -20.22 6.89 0.04
CA PHE A 13 -19.82 6.82 1.45
C PHE A 13 -19.78 5.41 2.05
N HIS A 14 -20.42 4.42 1.43
CA HIS A 14 -20.55 3.06 1.97
C HIS A 14 -20.14 1.97 0.98
N VAL A 15 -19.91 0.77 1.54
CA VAL A 15 -19.76 -0.43 0.72
C VAL A 15 -21.10 -0.66 0.02
N PHE A 16 -21.08 -0.60 -1.31
CA PHE A 16 -22.29 -0.63 -2.12
C PHE A 16 -22.31 -1.93 -2.92
N VAL A 17 -23.22 -2.85 -2.58
CA VAL A 17 -23.32 -4.15 -3.25
C VAL A 17 -24.73 -4.32 -3.77
N THR A 18 -24.83 -4.44 -5.10
CA THR A 18 -26.07 -4.76 -5.83
C THR A 18 -25.77 -5.91 -6.79
N PRO A 19 -26.79 -6.55 -7.39
CA PRO A 19 -26.56 -7.61 -8.39
C PRO A 19 -25.72 -7.16 -9.60
N HIS A 20 -25.66 -5.85 -9.88
CA HIS A 20 -25.00 -5.29 -11.07
C HIS A 20 -23.73 -4.50 -10.75
N VAL A 21 -23.62 -3.95 -9.54
CA VAL A 21 -22.55 -3.04 -9.13
C VAL A 21 -22.03 -3.45 -7.75
N ILE A 22 -20.72 -3.68 -7.67
CA ILE A 22 -20.01 -3.91 -6.42
C ILE A 22 -18.96 -2.79 -6.27
N SER A 23 -19.22 -1.88 -5.34
CA SER A 23 -18.25 -0.92 -4.83
C SER A 23 -17.84 -1.36 -3.42
N ALA A 24 -16.85 -2.24 -3.33
CA ALA A 24 -16.26 -2.65 -2.07
C ALA A 24 -15.51 -1.51 -1.35
N PHE A 25 -15.21 -0.43 -2.09
CA PHE A 25 -14.46 0.71 -1.58
C PHE A 25 -15.13 2.04 -1.97
N PRO A 26 -15.72 2.77 -1.02
CA PRO A 26 -16.42 4.02 -1.31
C PRO A 26 -15.47 5.06 -1.93
N PRO A 27 -15.81 5.70 -3.06
CA PRO A 27 -14.95 6.69 -3.72
C PRO A 27 -14.50 7.85 -2.83
N MET A 28 -15.33 8.32 -1.89
CA MET A 28 -14.95 9.42 -0.99
C MET A 28 -13.68 9.11 -0.18
N GLY A 29 -13.50 7.85 0.23
CA GLY A 29 -12.32 7.43 1.00
C GLY A 29 -11.00 7.56 0.22
N TRP A 30 -11.06 7.58 -1.11
CA TRP A 30 -9.89 7.69 -1.98
C TRP A 30 -9.65 9.11 -2.50
N LEU A 31 -10.70 9.93 -2.54
CA LEU A 31 -10.62 11.30 -3.04
C LEU A 31 -9.59 12.14 -2.28
N SER A 32 -9.54 12.02 -0.95
CA SER A 32 -8.56 12.72 -0.11
C SER A 32 -7.12 12.36 -0.47
N PHE A 33 -6.82 11.07 -0.72
CA PHE A 33 -5.49 10.62 -1.15
C PHE A 33 -5.14 11.12 -2.55
N ALA A 34 -6.10 11.13 -3.47
CA ALA A 34 -5.89 11.66 -4.83
C ALA A 34 -5.56 13.16 -4.81
N ILE A 35 -6.31 13.95 -4.02
CA ILE A 35 -6.07 15.38 -3.84
C ILE A 35 -4.69 15.62 -3.20
N ALA A 36 -4.36 14.88 -2.14
CA ALA A 36 -3.06 15.00 -1.48
C ALA A 36 -1.90 14.69 -2.43
N GLY A 37 -2.02 13.64 -3.25
CA GLY A 37 -1.04 13.29 -4.29
C GLY A 37 -0.90 14.38 -5.35
N LEU A 38 -2.01 14.95 -5.83
CA LEU A 38 -2.00 16.03 -6.82
C LEU A 38 -1.34 17.30 -6.25
N LEU A 39 -1.67 17.67 -5.01
CA LEU A 39 -1.06 18.80 -4.31
C LEU A 39 0.45 18.58 -4.17
N TYR A 40 0.88 17.40 -3.72
CA TYR A 40 2.29 17.05 -3.61
C TYR A 40 3.01 17.18 -4.96
N ALA A 41 2.43 16.65 -6.04
CA ALA A 41 2.98 16.78 -7.38
C ALA A 41 3.12 18.26 -7.80
N ARG A 42 2.13 19.10 -7.53
CA ARG A 42 2.22 20.54 -7.83
C ARG A 42 3.31 21.25 -7.04
N LEU A 43 3.52 20.88 -5.77
CA LEU A 43 4.61 21.43 -4.96
C LEU A 43 5.97 21.03 -5.54
N VAL A 44 6.15 19.77 -5.92
CA VAL A 44 7.40 19.27 -6.50
C VAL A 44 7.72 19.90 -7.86
N LEU A 45 6.69 20.15 -8.68
CA LEU A 45 6.81 20.71 -10.02
C LEU A 45 6.81 22.25 -10.03
N HIS A 46 6.68 22.91 -8.88
CA HIS A 46 6.61 24.36 -8.82
C HIS A 46 7.97 24.98 -9.25
N PRO A 47 7.99 26.04 -10.08
CA PRO A 47 9.25 26.61 -10.60
C PRO A 47 10.25 27.07 -9.54
N SER A 48 9.78 27.46 -8.35
CA SER A 48 10.62 27.87 -7.22
C SER A 48 10.96 26.75 -6.22
N ALA A 49 10.55 25.51 -6.52
CA ALA A 49 10.86 24.36 -5.68
C ALA A 49 12.34 23.99 -5.82
N THR A 50 13.05 24.00 -4.69
CA THR A 50 14.40 23.46 -4.62
C THR A 50 14.36 22.04 -4.03
N ALA A 51 15.27 21.16 -4.45
CA ALA A 51 15.34 19.81 -3.92
C ALA A 51 15.45 19.78 -2.38
N ALA A 52 16.24 20.70 -1.81
CA ALA A 52 16.36 20.83 -0.36
C ALA A 52 15.02 21.22 0.31
N ARG A 53 14.29 22.19 -0.27
CA ARG A 53 12.97 22.60 0.26
C ARG A 53 11.95 21.46 0.18
N ILE A 54 11.89 20.76 -0.95
CA ILE A 54 10.98 19.62 -1.12
C ILE A 54 11.30 18.51 -0.14
N ARG A 55 12.58 18.14 0.00
CA ARG A 55 13.01 17.11 0.95
C ARG A 55 12.69 17.48 2.39
N SER A 56 13.09 18.68 2.83
CA SER A 56 12.82 19.13 4.19
C SER A 56 11.33 19.26 4.47
N GLY A 57 10.55 19.80 3.53
CA GLY A 57 9.10 19.89 3.66
C GLY A 57 8.42 18.53 3.73
N THR A 58 8.83 17.59 2.88
CA THR A 58 8.34 16.19 2.89
C THR A 58 8.66 15.52 4.22
N PHE A 59 9.89 15.67 4.73
CA PHE A 59 10.30 15.12 6.01
C PHE A 59 9.52 15.70 7.19
N VAL A 60 9.38 17.03 7.25
CA VAL A 60 8.60 17.71 8.29
C VAL A 60 7.14 17.27 8.25
N ALA A 61 6.52 17.21 7.08
CA ALA A 61 5.16 16.70 6.93
C ALA A 61 5.03 15.25 7.44
N ALA A 62 6.02 14.41 7.16
CA ALA A 62 6.06 13.04 7.66
C ALA A 62 6.14 12.97 9.19
N LEU A 63 6.97 13.81 9.83
CA LEU A 63 7.08 13.89 11.28
C LEU A 63 5.80 14.40 11.94
N LEU A 64 5.15 15.42 11.35
CA LEU A 64 3.88 15.94 11.85
C LEU A 64 2.76 14.90 11.78
N LEU A 65 2.71 14.12 10.69
CA LEU A 65 1.76 13.02 10.54
C LEU A 65 2.09 11.85 11.47
N ALA A 66 3.37 11.53 11.69
CA ALA A 66 3.78 10.53 12.66
C ALA A 66 3.40 10.95 14.09
N LEU A 67 3.60 12.22 14.43
CA LEU A 67 3.15 12.79 15.71
C LEU A 67 1.62 12.70 15.83
N LEU A 68 0.88 13.08 14.79
CA LEU A 68 -0.57 12.97 14.77
C LEU A 68 -1.02 11.52 15.00
N PHE A 69 -0.37 10.54 14.36
CA PHE A 69 -0.60 9.12 14.61
C PHE A 69 -0.37 8.76 16.08
N VAL A 70 0.78 9.11 16.66
CA VAL A 70 1.07 8.85 18.09
C VAL A 70 0.02 9.49 18.99
N LEU A 71 -0.40 10.72 18.70
CA LEU A 71 -1.43 11.43 19.47
C LEU A 71 -2.77 10.71 19.42
N THR A 72 -3.18 10.15 18.27
CA THR A 72 -4.42 9.34 18.20
C THR A 72 -4.37 8.14 19.14
N ARG A 73 -3.19 7.53 19.34
CA ARG A 73 -2.99 6.38 20.23
C ARG A 73 -2.97 6.78 21.68
N VAL A 74 -2.28 7.87 22.03
CA VAL A 74 -2.15 8.34 23.43
C VAL A 74 -3.43 9.01 23.92
N LEU A 75 -4.00 9.91 23.13
CA LEU A 75 -5.17 10.72 23.50
C LEU A 75 -6.51 10.03 23.20
N ARG A 76 -6.49 8.92 22.46
CA ARG A 76 -7.67 8.12 22.09
C ARG A 76 -8.76 8.94 21.40
N PHE A 77 -8.42 9.58 20.27
CA PHE A 77 -9.40 10.19 19.38
C PHE A 77 -9.34 9.59 17.96
N GLY A 78 -10.48 9.63 17.26
CA GLY A 78 -10.68 9.02 15.94
C GLY A 78 -11.52 7.74 16.01
N ASN A 79 -11.61 7.01 14.90
CA ASN A 79 -12.29 5.72 14.87
C ASN A 79 -11.33 4.62 15.35
N LEU A 80 -11.37 4.34 16.65
CA LEU A 80 -10.36 3.56 17.36
C LEU A 80 -10.71 2.07 17.51
N SER A 81 -11.85 1.60 17.00
CA SER A 81 -12.26 0.19 17.14
C SER A 81 -12.03 -0.34 18.58
N GLU A 82 -12.28 0.51 19.58
CA GLU A 82 -12.11 0.16 20.98
C GLU A 82 -13.01 -1.03 21.31
N GLY A 83 -12.44 -2.05 21.94
CA GLY A 83 -13.15 -3.31 22.21
C GLY A 83 -13.09 -4.37 21.10
N CYS A 84 -12.59 -4.05 19.89
CA CYS A 84 -12.32 -5.06 18.85
C CYS A 84 -10.97 -5.79 19.07
N LEU A 85 -10.10 -5.23 19.91
CA LEU A 85 -8.83 -5.81 20.33
C LEU A 85 -8.92 -6.24 21.80
N PRO A 86 -9.60 -7.33 22.16
CA PRO A 86 -9.46 -7.86 23.50
C PRO A 86 -8.00 -8.32 23.69
N PRO A 87 -7.29 -7.86 24.75
CA PRO A 87 -6.05 -8.49 25.16
C PRO A 87 -6.24 -10.01 25.31
N PRO A 88 -5.22 -10.84 24.99
CA PRO A 88 -5.30 -12.28 25.19
C PRO A 88 -5.74 -12.66 26.61
N HIS A 89 -5.35 -11.85 27.61
CA HIS A 89 -5.65 -12.06 29.02
C HIS A 89 -7.10 -11.77 29.42
N THR A 90 -7.94 -11.22 28.55
CA THR A 90 -9.35 -10.92 28.82
C THR A 90 -10.32 -11.87 28.11
N ARG A 91 -9.84 -12.75 27.22
CA ARG A 91 -10.67 -13.75 26.54
C ARG A 91 -11.11 -14.90 27.45
N ASP A 92 -10.33 -15.21 28.49
CA ASP A 92 -10.59 -16.34 29.39
C ASP A 92 -11.38 -15.95 30.66
N GLN A 93 -11.68 -14.66 30.86
CA GLN A 93 -12.50 -14.22 31.97
C GLN A 93 -13.92 -13.93 31.49
N GLY A 94 -14.73 -14.98 31.41
CA GLY A 94 -16.18 -14.82 31.50
C GLY A 94 -16.49 -14.17 32.85
N GLY A 95 -16.74 -12.88 32.86
CA GLY A 95 -16.97 -12.16 34.09
C GLY A 95 -17.26 -10.69 33.86
N GLU A 96 -18.48 -10.30 34.22
CA GLU A 96 -18.85 -8.93 34.54
C GLU A 96 -17.73 -8.28 35.38
N GLY A 97 -17.12 -7.22 34.87
CA GLY A 97 -15.97 -6.60 35.52
C GLY A 97 -15.75 -5.19 35.04
N THR A 98 -16.35 -4.24 35.75
CA THR A 98 -16.20 -2.78 35.71
C THR A 98 -14.78 -2.30 36.09
N GLY A 99 -13.74 -2.87 35.49
CA GLY A 99 -12.35 -2.43 35.65
C GLY A 99 -11.93 -1.53 34.49
N ARG A 100 -11.47 -0.31 34.78
CA ARG A 100 -10.88 0.63 33.80
C ARG A 100 -9.93 -0.12 32.86
N ILE A 101 -10.37 -0.37 31.62
CA ILE A 101 -9.48 -0.84 30.57
C ILE A 101 -8.48 0.30 30.34
N GLY A 102 -7.21 0.07 30.70
CA GLY A 102 -6.11 0.99 30.37
C GLY A 102 -6.05 1.23 28.86
N ASN A 103 -5.21 2.16 28.41
CA ASN A 103 -5.11 2.45 26.98
C ASN A 103 -4.70 1.18 26.19
N GLN A 104 -5.65 0.59 25.45
CA GLN A 104 -5.47 -0.68 24.73
C GLN A 104 -4.35 -0.63 23.69
N TYR A 105 -3.95 0.55 23.23
CA TYR A 105 -2.89 0.71 22.24
C TYR A 105 -1.49 0.68 22.83
N LEU A 106 -1.37 0.83 24.14
CA LEU A 106 -0.08 0.87 24.84
C LEU A 106 0.30 -0.50 25.43
N VAL A 107 -0.51 -1.53 25.18
CA VAL A 107 -0.27 -2.88 25.72
C VAL A 107 0.80 -3.65 24.97
N SER A 108 1.00 -3.39 23.67
CA SER A 108 2.01 -4.05 22.84
C SER A 108 2.30 -3.24 21.57
N PRO A 109 3.46 -3.45 20.90
CA PRO A 109 3.73 -2.82 19.61
C PRO A 109 2.68 -3.17 18.53
N GLN A 110 2.17 -4.41 18.54
CA GLN A 110 1.14 -4.85 17.60
C GLN A 110 -0.16 -4.08 17.82
N ALA A 111 -0.56 -3.87 19.08
CA ALA A 111 -1.72 -3.05 19.40
C ALA A 111 -1.51 -1.59 19.02
N PHE A 112 -0.32 -1.03 19.28
CA PHE A 112 0.02 0.35 18.93
C PHE A 112 -0.12 0.64 17.43
N PHE A 113 0.37 -0.28 16.60
CA PHE A 113 0.31 -0.20 15.14
C PHE A 113 -0.95 -0.84 14.53
N TYR A 114 -1.94 -1.22 15.34
CA TYR A 114 -3.22 -1.65 14.81
C TYR A 114 -3.91 -0.46 14.14
N LEU A 115 -4.41 -0.68 12.92
CA LEU A 115 -5.09 0.34 12.11
C LEU A 115 -6.43 -0.20 11.63
N THR A 116 -7.47 0.62 11.72
CA THR A 116 -8.76 0.31 11.13
C THR A 116 -8.80 0.92 9.73
N LYS A 117 -8.73 0.05 8.73
CA LYS A 117 -8.74 0.47 7.32
C LYS A 117 -10.09 1.05 6.90
N TYR A 118 -11.20 0.53 7.43
CA TYR A 118 -12.55 0.92 7.03
C TYR A 118 -13.52 1.01 8.23
N PRO A 119 -14.24 2.15 8.40
CA PRO A 119 -14.02 3.42 7.68
C PRO A 119 -12.65 4.01 8.04
N PRO A 120 -11.91 4.60 7.07
CA PRO A 120 -10.54 5.04 7.29
C PRO A 120 -10.51 6.11 8.38
N ASP A 121 -9.69 5.85 9.40
CA ASP A 121 -9.58 6.70 10.58
C ASP A 121 -8.40 7.70 10.47
N VAL A 122 -8.31 8.64 11.42
CA VAL A 122 -7.25 9.67 11.44
C VAL A 122 -5.85 9.05 11.52
N ALA A 123 -5.73 7.97 12.29
CA ALA A 123 -4.49 7.27 12.48
C ALA A 123 -4.08 6.46 11.25
N PHE A 124 -5.03 5.85 10.54
CA PHE A 124 -4.79 5.14 9.29
C PHE A 124 -4.16 6.08 8.26
N PHE A 125 -4.76 7.23 7.98
CA PHE A 125 -4.17 8.15 7.00
C PHE A 125 -2.86 8.76 7.52
N ALA A 126 -2.78 9.13 8.80
CA ALA A 126 -1.60 9.79 9.34
C ALA A 126 -0.39 8.84 9.34
N TYR A 127 -0.57 7.59 9.76
CA TYR A 127 0.48 6.57 9.72
C TYR A 127 0.90 6.26 8.29
N THR A 128 -0.04 5.93 7.41
CA THR A 128 0.27 5.51 6.03
C THR A 128 0.94 6.63 5.23
N LEU A 129 0.48 7.87 5.37
CA LEU A 129 1.13 9.02 4.74
C LEU A 129 2.50 9.33 5.37
N ALA A 130 2.66 9.24 6.69
CA ALA A 130 3.95 9.43 7.34
C ALA A 130 4.99 8.43 6.81
N VAL A 131 4.64 7.14 6.75
CA VAL A 131 5.52 6.09 6.20
C VAL A 131 5.86 6.37 4.74
N ASN A 132 4.88 6.73 3.91
CA ASN A 132 5.10 7.04 2.50
C ASN A 132 6.05 8.25 2.32
N LEU A 133 5.83 9.33 3.06
CA LEU A 133 6.65 10.54 2.97
C LEU A 133 8.07 10.32 3.53
N LEU A 134 8.23 9.51 4.58
CA LEU A 134 9.54 9.08 5.07
C LEU A 134 10.26 8.25 4.00
N PHE A 135 9.57 7.34 3.33
CA PHE A 135 10.15 6.53 2.27
C PHE A 135 10.55 7.38 1.06
N LEU A 136 9.73 8.35 0.65
CA LEU A 136 10.09 9.32 -0.39
C LEU A 136 11.33 10.13 0.00
N THR A 137 11.39 10.60 1.25
CA THR A 137 12.58 11.31 1.76
C THR A 137 13.82 10.41 1.73
N ALA A 138 13.70 9.15 2.16
CA ALA A 138 14.80 8.19 2.14
C ALA A 138 15.29 7.87 0.72
N LEU A 139 14.36 7.72 -0.23
CA LEU A 139 14.69 7.51 -1.64
C LEU A 139 15.40 8.72 -2.25
N ASP A 140 15.07 9.95 -1.84
CA ASP A 140 15.75 11.16 -2.31
C ASP A 140 17.18 11.30 -1.75
N LEU A 141 17.55 10.52 -0.72
CA LEU A 141 18.93 10.42 -0.24
C LEU A 141 19.78 9.46 -1.07
N VAL A 142 19.18 8.64 -1.93
CA VAL A 142 19.91 7.67 -2.76
C VAL A 142 20.74 8.42 -3.82
N PRO A 143 22.09 8.26 -3.82
CA PRO A 143 22.92 8.95 -4.79
C PRO A 143 22.55 8.62 -6.25
N ARG A 144 22.49 9.65 -7.10
CA ARG A 144 22.11 9.53 -8.52
C ARG A 144 22.89 8.47 -9.30
N ARG A 145 24.14 8.19 -8.90
CA ARG A 145 24.98 7.12 -9.50
C ARG A 145 24.40 5.71 -9.40
N PHE A 146 23.46 5.48 -8.48
CA PHE A 146 22.80 4.18 -8.32
C PHE A 146 21.46 4.10 -9.03
N LEU A 147 20.92 5.23 -9.49
CA LEU A 147 19.69 5.27 -10.27
C LEU A 147 19.97 4.74 -11.68
N PRO A 148 19.10 3.86 -12.22
CA PRO A 148 19.25 3.42 -13.60
C PRO A 148 19.18 4.61 -14.55
N ALA A 149 20.05 4.61 -15.57
CA ALA A 149 20.08 5.67 -16.56
C ALA A 149 18.72 5.76 -17.27
N THR A 150 18.04 6.90 -17.12
CA THR A 150 16.94 7.26 -18.00
C THR A 150 17.52 7.48 -19.39
N THR A 151 16.95 6.80 -20.38
CA THR A 151 17.46 6.53 -21.74
C THR A 151 17.67 7.74 -22.67
N THR A 152 18.04 8.93 -22.16
CA THR A 152 18.21 10.14 -22.99
C THR A 152 19.65 10.61 -23.19
N THR A 153 20.65 9.99 -22.56
CA THR A 153 22.06 10.33 -22.84
C THR A 153 22.89 9.10 -23.16
N LYS A 154 23.57 9.16 -24.31
CA LYS A 154 24.53 8.17 -24.79
C LYS A 154 25.55 7.93 -23.65
N PRO A 155 25.75 6.69 -23.18
CA PRO A 155 26.69 6.43 -22.10
C PRO A 155 28.11 6.73 -22.61
N THR A 156 28.71 7.80 -22.09
CA THR A 156 30.13 8.06 -22.24
C THR A 156 30.88 6.91 -21.55
N PRO A 157 31.87 6.27 -22.19
CA PRO A 157 32.63 5.21 -21.55
C PRO A 157 33.27 5.73 -20.27
N PRO A 158 33.26 4.96 -19.16
CA PRO A 158 33.94 5.37 -17.95
C PRO A 158 35.46 5.39 -18.19
N THR A 159 36.03 6.58 -18.36
CA THR A 159 37.48 6.83 -18.50
C THR A 159 38.22 6.83 -17.15
N GLY A 160 37.76 6.05 -16.17
CA GLY A 160 38.35 6.04 -14.83
C GLY A 160 38.45 4.64 -14.24
N THR A 161 39.66 4.24 -13.89
CA THR A 161 40.03 3.09 -13.07
C THR A 161 39.46 3.26 -11.65
N GLY A 162 38.18 2.95 -11.47
CA GLY A 162 37.49 3.07 -10.18
C GLY A 162 37.89 1.96 -9.20
N GLY A 163 38.82 2.27 -8.29
CA GLY A 163 39.28 1.43 -7.18
C GLY A 163 38.24 1.22 -6.07
N GLY A 164 37.04 0.75 -6.40
CA GLY A 164 36.07 0.28 -5.41
C GLY A 164 36.36 -1.18 -5.01
N SER A 165 36.12 -1.53 -3.75
CA SER A 165 36.21 -2.93 -3.31
C SER A 165 35.20 -3.81 -4.05
N ALA A 166 35.45 -5.12 -4.16
CA ALA A 166 34.52 -6.05 -4.82
C ALA A 166 33.11 -6.00 -4.20
N THR A 167 33.04 -5.87 -2.87
CA THR A 167 31.80 -5.69 -2.10
C THR A 167 31.02 -4.44 -2.52
N GLN A 168 31.71 -3.31 -2.74
CA GLN A 168 31.07 -2.07 -3.19
C GLN A 168 30.48 -2.21 -4.59
N ARG A 169 31.14 -2.94 -5.48
CA ARG A 169 30.61 -3.24 -6.82
C ARG A 169 29.37 -4.13 -6.76
N ILE A 170 29.37 -5.17 -5.92
CA ILE A 170 28.23 -6.08 -5.76
C ILE A 170 27.03 -5.33 -5.17
N ALA A 171 27.22 -4.58 -4.09
CA ALA A 171 26.17 -3.80 -3.45
C ALA A 171 25.57 -2.76 -4.41
N SER A 172 26.40 -2.07 -5.19
CA SER A 172 25.95 -1.12 -6.22
C SER A 172 25.05 -1.80 -7.26
N ARG A 173 25.49 -2.93 -7.82
CA ARG A 173 24.72 -3.68 -8.84
C ARG A 173 23.39 -4.16 -8.28
N PHE A 174 23.39 -4.66 -7.04
CA PHE A 174 22.17 -5.11 -6.37
C PHE A 174 21.19 -3.94 -6.15
N LEU A 175 21.66 -2.81 -5.63
CA LEU A 175 20.83 -1.63 -5.40
C LEU A 175 20.25 -1.08 -6.71
N THR A 176 21.05 -0.98 -7.77
CA THR A 176 20.57 -0.55 -9.08
C THR A 176 19.54 -1.52 -9.66
N ALA A 177 19.72 -2.83 -9.48
CA ALA A 177 18.72 -3.82 -9.92
C ALA A 177 17.40 -3.66 -9.14
N LEU A 178 17.48 -3.52 -7.81
CA LEU A 178 16.32 -3.32 -6.95
C LEU A 178 15.54 -2.04 -7.31
N LEU A 179 16.25 -0.91 -7.48
CA LEU A 179 15.64 0.36 -7.88
C LEU A 179 15.04 0.28 -9.29
N SER A 180 15.66 -0.48 -10.21
CA SER A 180 15.10 -0.71 -11.54
C SER A 180 13.79 -1.48 -11.49
N ILE A 181 13.67 -2.47 -10.61
CA ILE A 181 12.42 -3.21 -10.37
C ILE A 181 11.37 -2.26 -9.79
N LEU A 182 11.73 -1.49 -8.76
CA LEU A 182 10.82 -0.55 -8.11
C LEU A 182 10.30 0.52 -9.09
N LEU A 183 11.17 1.08 -9.92
CA LEU A 183 10.81 2.04 -10.96
C LEU A 183 9.92 1.44 -12.04
N THR A 184 10.11 0.16 -12.37
CA THR A 184 9.25 -0.55 -13.32
C THR A 184 7.81 -0.61 -12.79
N PHE A 185 7.63 -0.97 -11.53
CA PHE A 185 6.30 -0.98 -10.91
C PHE A 185 5.75 0.44 -10.76
N GLY A 186 6.55 1.41 -10.32
CA GLY A 186 6.13 2.79 -10.12
C GLY A 186 5.67 3.48 -11.41
N ASN A 187 6.35 3.26 -12.54
CA ASN A 187 5.98 3.83 -13.85
C ASN A 187 4.71 3.22 -14.45
N SER A 188 4.19 2.15 -13.85
CA SER A 188 3.02 1.39 -14.29
C SER A 188 2.12 1.06 -13.10
N ALA A 189 2.06 1.95 -12.10
CA ALA A 189 1.43 1.67 -10.81
C ALA A 189 -0.07 1.35 -10.95
N LEU A 190 -0.80 2.07 -11.80
CA LEU A 190 -2.22 1.79 -12.00
C LEU A 190 -2.44 0.50 -12.79
N PHE A 191 -1.65 0.27 -13.85
CA PHE A 191 -1.67 -1.00 -14.56
C PHE A 191 -1.40 -2.17 -13.59
N PHE A 192 -0.38 -2.05 -12.74
CA PHE A 192 -0.08 -3.03 -11.70
C PHE A 192 -1.29 -3.23 -10.78
N TYR A 193 -1.88 -2.14 -10.27
CA TYR A 193 -3.04 -2.18 -9.39
C TYR A 193 -4.23 -2.93 -9.98
N MET A 194 -4.51 -2.76 -11.28
CA MET A 194 -5.60 -3.47 -11.94
C MET A 194 -5.22 -4.92 -12.29
N ALA A 195 -4.08 -5.12 -12.93
CA ALA A 195 -3.67 -6.42 -13.46
C ALA A 195 -3.34 -7.45 -12.37
N HIS A 196 -2.74 -7.03 -11.25
CA HIS A 196 -2.38 -7.98 -10.19
C HIS A 196 -3.60 -8.63 -9.54
N GLN A 197 -4.77 -7.97 -9.55
CA GLN A 197 -6.01 -8.56 -9.02
C GLN A 197 -6.39 -9.81 -9.80
N PHE A 198 -6.28 -9.80 -11.12
CA PHE A 198 -6.54 -11.00 -11.94
C PHE A 198 -5.56 -12.13 -11.63
N VAL A 199 -4.27 -11.80 -11.42
CA VAL A 199 -3.25 -12.78 -11.05
C VAL A 199 -3.54 -13.37 -9.67
N VAL A 200 -3.85 -12.52 -8.68
CA VAL A 200 -4.18 -12.91 -7.30
C VAL A 200 -5.44 -13.77 -7.27
N PHE A 201 -6.53 -13.35 -7.93
CA PHE A 201 -7.77 -14.10 -7.93
C PHE A 201 -7.65 -15.40 -8.72
N GLY A 202 -6.98 -15.39 -9.87
CA GLY A 202 -6.76 -16.61 -10.66
C GLY A 202 -5.91 -17.63 -9.91
N ALA A 203 -4.74 -17.21 -9.41
CA ALA A 203 -3.86 -18.09 -8.65
C ALA A 203 -4.46 -18.50 -7.29
N GLY A 204 -5.14 -17.58 -6.60
CA GLY A 204 -5.83 -17.86 -5.34
C GLY A 204 -6.97 -18.87 -5.51
N SER A 205 -7.76 -18.76 -6.58
CA SER A 205 -8.81 -19.73 -6.90
C SER A 205 -8.22 -21.11 -7.19
N LEU A 206 -7.15 -21.18 -7.99
CA LEU A 206 -6.45 -22.44 -8.28
C LEU A 206 -5.83 -23.06 -7.02
N LEU A 207 -5.13 -22.27 -6.20
CA LEU A 207 -4.52 -22.77 -4.98
C LEU A 207 -5.57 -23.23 -3.97
N THR A 208 -6.70 -22.51 -3.87
CA THR A 208 -7.81 -22.89 -2.98
C THR A 208 -8.54 -24.13 -3.49
N SER A 209 -8.66 -24.33 -4.81
CA SER A 209 -9.25 -25.57 -5.34
C SER A 209 -8.36 -26.79 -5.10
N LEU A 210 -7.03 -26.62 -5.19
CA LEU A 210 -6.06 -27.71 -5.01
C LEU A 210 -5.77 -28.02 -3.53
N PHE A 211 -5.68 -27.00 -2.69
CA PHE A 211 -5.17 -27.12 -1.31
C PHE A 211 -6.09 -26.50 -0.25
N GLY A 212 -7.17 -25.84 -0.66
CA GLY A 212 -8.06 -25.12 0.24
C GLY A 212 -8.84 -26.06 1.14
N ARG A 213 -8.83 -25.73 2.43
CA ARG A 213 -9.60 -26.41 3.47
C ARG A 213 -10.71 -25.50 3.95
N GLU A 214 -11.78 -26.10 4.46
CA GLU A 214 -12.83 -25.36 5.13
C GLU A 214 -12.26 -24.67 6.37
N ILE A 215 -12.63 -23.41 6.55
CA ILE A 215 -12.28 -22.61 7.71
C ILE A 215 -13.45 -22.74 8.70
N PRO A 216 -13.26 -23.41 9.86
CA PRO A 216 -14.35 -23.62 10.80
C PRO A 216 -14.94 -22.30 11.28
N GLY A 217 -16.28 -22.20 11.24
CA GLY A 217 -17.02 -21.04 11.73
C GLY A 217 -17.09 -19.85 10.76
N GLU A 218 -16.49 -19.94 9.58
CA GLU A 218 -16.52 -18.88 8.57
C GLU A 218 -17.37 -19.30 7.36
N THR A 219 -18.25 -18.40 6.91
CA THR A 219 -19.12 -18.63 5.74
C THR A 219 -18.63 -17.84 4.54
N ASN A 220 -18.81 -18.39 3.33
CA ASN A 220 -18.45 -17.70 2.10
C ASN A 220 -19.30 -16.41 1.93
N PRO A 221 -18.68 -15.22 1.91
CA PRO A 221 -19.42 -13.96 1.79
C PRO A 221 -20.07 -13.77 0.41
N LEU A 222 -19.61 -14.49 -0.61
CA LEU A 222 -20.19 -14.45 -1.96
C LEU A 222 -21.31 -15.48 -2.14
N HIS A 223 -21.28 -16.57 -1.36
CA HIS A 223 -22.27 -17.64 -1.40
C HIS A 223 -22.75 -17.95 0.03
N PRO A 224 -23.74 -17.17 0.54
CA PRO A 224 -24.27 -17.36 1.88
C PRO A 224 -24.77 -18.80 2.06
N GLY A 225 -24.25 -19.50 3.08
CA GLY A 225 -24.58 -20.90 3.38
C GLY A 225 -23.51 -21.92 2.97
N GLU A 226 -22.50 -21.52 2.18
CA GLU A 226 -21.36 -22.38 1.88
C GLU A 226 -20.21 -22.15 2.88
N PRO A 227 -19.48 -23.21 3.31
CA PRO A 227 -18.31 -23.03 4.15
C PRO A 227 -17.22 -22.26 3.41
N LEU A 228 -16.59 -21.31 4.09
CA LEU A 228 -15.46 -20.58 3.52
C LEU A 228 -14.27 -21.55 3.36
N ARG A 229 -13.75 -21.67 2.13
CA ARG A 229 -12.52 -22.44 1.87
C ARG A 229 -11.34 -21.50 1.71
N GLY A 230 -10.22 -21.84 2.35
CA GLY A 230 -9.00 -21.05 2.26
C GLY A 230 -7.75 -21.82 2.65
N ILE A 231 -6.61 -21.15 2.55
CA ILE A 231 -5.28 -21.70 2.91
C ILE A 231 -4.76 -20.93 4.12
N GLN A 232 -4.67 -21.58 5.28
CA GLN A 232 -4.23 -20.98 6.55
C GLN A 232 -2.71 -21.07 6.76
N SER A 233 -1.92 -20.80 5.71
CA SER A 233 -0.45 -20.83 5.78
C SER A 233 0.13 -19.47 5.45
N VAL A 234 0.87 -18.89 6.40
CA VAL A 234 1.60 -17.63 6.19
C VAL A 234 2.63 -17.77 5.06
N TRP A 235 3.21 -18.96 4.88
CA TRP A 235 4.15 -19.24 3.80
C TRP A 235 3.45 -19.32 2.45
N ALA A 236 2.22 -19.83 2.39
CA ALA A 236 1.41 -19.79 1.17
C ALA A 236 1.08 -18.34 0.78
N PHE A 237 0.77 -17.48 1.76
CA PHE A 237 0.59 -16.05 1.53
C PHE A 237 1.85 -15.40 0.93
N TRP A 238 3.02 -15.60 1.55
CA TRP A 238 4.28 -15.05 1.02
C TRP A 238 4.68 -15.64 -0.33
N GLY A 239 4.41 -16.94 -0.55
CA GLY A 239 4.62 -17.61 -1.83
C GLY A 239 3.75 -17.04 -2.95
N LEU A 240 2.45 -16.84 -2.69
CA LEU A 240 1.53 -16.19 -3.63
C LEU A 240 1.94 -14.74 -3.92
N TRP A 241 2.32 -13.98 -2.88
CA TRP A 241 2.84 -12.63 -3.04
C TRP A 241 4.07 -12.60 -3.94
N ALA A 242 5.06 -13.48 -3.70
CA ALA A 242 6.27 -13.55 -4.50
C ALA A 242 5.97 -13.95 -5.95
N PHE A 243 5.08 -14.92 -6.14
CA PHE A 243 4.59 -15.32 -7.46
C PHE A 243 3.98 -14.14 -8.22
N VAL A 244 3.09 -13.38 -7.59
CA VAL A 244 2.47 -12.18 -8.18
C VAL A 244 3.56 -11.17 -8.57
N MET A 245 4.53 -10.90 -7.71
CA MET A 245 5.62 -9.97 -8.03
C MET A 245 6.45 -10.43 -9.24
N VAL A 246 6.77 -11.72 -9.32
CA VAL A 246 7.52 -12.31 -10.43
C VAL A 246 6.75 -12.23 -11.75
N VAL A 247 5.44 -12.52 -11.74
CA VAL A 247 4.58 -12.44 -12.92
C VAL A 247 4.35 -11.00 -13.35
N MET A 248 4.12 -10.11 -12.39
CA MET A 248 3.79 -8.71 -12.68
C MET A 248 4.97 -7.92 -13.20
N TYR A 249 6.21 -8.27 -12.83
CA TYR A 249 7.40 -7.57 -13.31
C TYR A 249 7.50 -7.51 -14.86
N PRO A 250 7.51 -8.64 -15.61
CA PRO A 250 7.52 -8.59 -17.07
C PRO A 250 6.26 -7.93 -17.66
N CYS A 251 5.09 -8.10 -17.05
CA CYS A 251 3.85 -7.42 -17.49
C CYS A 251 3.98 -5.89 -17.41
N CYS A 252 4.48 -5.36 -16.29
CA CYS A 252 4.73 -3.92 -16.13
C CYS A 252 5.82 -3.43 -17.10
N ARG A 253 6.88 -4.21 -17.35
CA ARG A 253 7.88 -3.84 -18.38
C ARG A 253 7.29 -3.77 -19.77
N TRP A 254 6.45 -4.73 -20.13
CA TRP A 254 5.75 -4.75 -21.41
C TRP A 254 4.82 -3.54 -21.53
N TYR A 255 4.02 -3.27 -20.50
CA TYR A 255 3.11 -2.13 -20.47
C TYR A 255 3.86 -0.80 -20.55
N ALA A 256 4.97 -0.63 -19.84
CA ALA A 256 5.80 0.57 -19.92
C ALA A 256 6.34 0.81 -21.34
N ARG A 257 6.73 -0.25 -22.06
CA ARG A 257 7.13 -0.16 -23.48
C ARG A 257 5.96 0.24 -24.37
N PHE A 258 4.81 -0.40 -24.20
CA PHE A 258 3.58 -0.07 -24.93
C PHE A 258 3.16 1.39 -24.71
N LYS A 259 3.17 1.85 -23.46
CA LYS A 259 2.91 3.26 -23.08
C LYS A 259 3.87 4.22 -23.77
N GLY A 260 5.14 3.83 -23.90
CA GLY A 260 6.17 4.60 -24.62
C GLY A 260 5.88 4.79 -26.11
N THR A 261 5.06 3.94 -26.74
CA THR A 261 4.68 4.10 -28.16
C THR A 261 3.45 4.99 -28.36
N LYS A 262 2.89 5.57 -27.30
CA LYS A 262 1.65 6.37 -27.38
C LYS A 262 1.93 7.86 -27.38
N GLY A 263 1.12 8.62 -28.14
CA GLY A 263 1.14 10.08 -28.14
C GLY A 263 0.84 10.66 -26.76
N VAL A 264 1.27 11.90 -26.50
CA VAL A 264 1.13 12.59 -25.20
C VAL A 264 -0.33 12.66 -24.71
N ASP A 265 -1.28 12.76 -25.62
CA ASP A 265 -2.72 12.88 -25.32
C ASP A 265 -3.42 11.52 -25.14
N SER A 266 -2.68 10.41 -25.25
CA SER A 266 -3.27 9.09 -25.15
C SER A 266 -3.69 8.77 -23.71
N VAL A 267 -4.91 8.24 -23.55
CA VAL A 267 -5.41 7.80 -22.24
C VAL A 267 -4.49 6.79 -21.56
N TRP A 268 -3.82 5.96 -22.37
CA TRP A 268 -2.83 4.97 -21.92
C TRP A 268 -1.58 5.58 -21.28
N ARG A 269 -1.36 6.90 -21.39
CA ARG A 269 -0.26 7.58 -20.70
C ARG A 269 -0.63 8.08 -19.32
N PHE A 270 -1.92 8.26 -19.02
CA PHE A 270 -2.40 8.62 -17.68
C PHE A 270 -2.20 7.48 -16.67
N PHE A 271 -1.99 6.24 -17.15
CA PHE A 271 -1.95 5.01 -16.37
C PHE A 271 -0.61 4.31 -16.42
#